data_AF-A0A803YAR0-F1
#
_entry.id   AF-A0A803YAR0-F1
#
_cell.length_a   1.000
_cell.length_b   1.000
_cell.length_c   1.000
_cell.angle_alpha   90.00
_cell.angle_beta   90.00
_cell.angle_gamma   90.00
#
_symmetry.space_group_name_H-M   'P 1'
#
loop_
_entity.id
_entity.type
_entity.pdbx_description
1 polymer ?
#
loop_
_entity_poly.entity_id
_entity_poly.type
_entity_poly.pdbx_seq_one_letter_code
_entity_poly.pdbx_strand_id
1 'polypeptide(L)' 'MASPEDDLIGIPFPEHSSELLSSLNEQRQLGVLCDVTIKTQGLEYRTHRAVLAAC' A
#
# COMPACT_ATOMS: atom_id res chain seq x y z
N MET A 1 -27.28 -25.78 -6.24
CA MET A 1 -27.80 -24.41 -6.05
C MET A 1 -26.65 -23.50 -6.40
N ALA A 2 -26.81 -22.62 -7.39
CA ALA A 2 -25.77 -21.65 -7.75
C ALA A 2 -25.52 -20.75 -6.54
N SER A 3 -24.26 -20.54 -6.18
CA SER A 3 -23.92 -19.63 -5.09
C SER A 3 -24.03 -18.19 -5.62
N PRO A 4 -24.39 -17.20 -4.79
CA PRO A 4 -24.57 -15.81 -5.24
C PRO A 4 -23.29 -15.16 -5.80
N GLU A 5 -22.16 -15.84 -5.67
CA GLU A 5 -20.84 -15.52 -6.23
C GLU A 5 -20.69 -15.96 -7.70
N ASP A 6 -21.51 -16.91 -8.17
CA ASP A 6 -21.53 -17.36 -9.58
C ASP A 6 -22.09 -16.28 -10.55
N ASP A 7 -22.85 -15.31 -10.03
CA ASP A 7 -23.41 -14.17 -10.79
C ASP A 7 -22.50 -12.92 -10.76
N LEU A 8 -21.36 -12.97 -10.08
CA LEU A 8 -20.46 -11.82 -9.95
C LEU A 8 -19.49 -11.72 -11.14
N ILE A 9 -19.43 -10.55 -11.76
CA ILE A 9 -18.44 -10.24 -12.78
C ILE A 9 -17.19 -9.66 -12.11
N GLY A 10 -16.07 -10.37 -12.24
CA GLY A 10 -14.76 -9.87 -11.83
C GLY A 10 -14.14 -8.98 -12.92
N ILE A 11 -14.00 -7.68 -12.63
CA ILE A 11 -13.31 -6.74 -13.53
C ILE A 11 -11.85 -6.61 -13.06
N PRO A 12 -10.85 -7.04 -13.85
CA PRO A 12 -9.46 -6.92 -13.46
C PRO A 12 -8.93 -5.50 -13.66
N PHE A 13 -8.12 -5.02 -12.72
CA PHE A 13 -7.37 -3.77 -12.82
C PHE A 13 -5.88 -4.06 -12.67
N PRO A 14 -5.19 -4.48 -13.75
CA PRO A 14 -3.82 -5.00 -13.67
C PRO A 14 -2.82 -3.99 -13.09
N GLU A 15 -2.98 -2.71 -13.39
CA GLU A 15 -2.08 -1.64 -12.94
C GLU A 15 -2.43 -1.06 -11.56
N HIS A 16 -3.54 -1.46 -10.95
CA HIS A 16 -4.00 -0.83 -9.72
C HIS A 16 -2.99 -0.99 -8.57
N SER A 17 -2.34 -2.16 -8.48
CA SER A 17 -1.35 -2.43 -7.44
C SER A 17 -0.08 -1.60 -7.58
N SER A 18 0.39 -1.39 -8.82
CA SER A 18 1.59 -0.57 -9.10
C SER A 18 1.29 0.91 -8.85
N GLU A 19 0.12 1.40 -9.25
CA GLU A 19 -0.36 2.76 -8.96
C GLU A 19 -0.47 3.01 -7.46
N LEU A 20 -1.08 2.08 -6.71
CA LEU A 20 -1.18 2.17 -5.24
C LEU A 20 0.20 2.27 -4.58
N LEU A 21 1.14 1.42 -4.99
CA LEU A 21 2.49 1.43 -4.44
C LEU A 21 3.23 2.74 -4.81
N SER A 22 3.01 3.26 -6.01
CA SER A 22 3.55 4.56 -6.43
C SER A 22 3.03 5.69 -5.53
N SER A 23 1.71 5.75 -5.30
CA SER A 23 1.11 6.76 -4.41
C SER A 23 1.59 6.64 -2.97
N LEU A 24 1.74 5.43 -2.43
CA LEU A 24 2.32 5.22 -1.09
C LEU A 24 3.77 5.70 -1.02
N ASN A 25 4.55 5.48 -2.08
CA ASN A 25 5.92 5.97 -2.15
C ASN A 25 5.99 7.50 -2.22
N GLU A 26 5.09 8.16 -2.95
CA GLU A 26 4.97 9.62 -2.96
C GLU A 26 4.61 10.17 -1.58
N GLN A 27 3.64 9.55 -0.90
CA GLN A 27 3.29 9.90 0.49
C GLN A 27 4.50 9.79 1.41
N ARG A 28 5.30 8.73 1.27
CA ARG A 28 6.54 8.53 2.03
C ARG A 28 7.57 9.63 1.78
N GLN A 29 7.76 10.03 0.53
CA GLN A 29 8.71 11.08 0.13
C GLN A 29 8.29 12.46 0.63
N LEU A 30 6.99 12.80 0.53
CA LEU A 30 6.43 14.03 1.07
C LEU A 30 6.30 13.99 2.60
N GLY A 31 6.31 12.79 3.18
CA GLY A 31 6.10 12.53 4.59
C GLY A 31 4.70 12.88 5.08
N VAL A 32 3.71 12.69 4.22
CA VAL A 32 2.29 12.80 4.55
C VAL A 32 1.74 11.41 4.80
N LEU A 33 0.75 11.28 5.69
CA LEU A 33 0.06 10.02 5.98
C LEU A 33 0.97 8.85 6.43
N CYS A 34 2.21 9.13 6.83
CA CYS A 34 3.12 8.17 7.43
C CYS A 34 2.81 8.04 8.92
N ASP A 35 2.78 6.82 9.44
CA ASP A 35 2.39 6.49 10.81
C ASP A 35 3.54 5.86 11.65
N VAL A 36 4.72 5.68 11.06
CA VAL A 36 5.93 5.22 11.75
C VAL A 36 7.19 5.91 11.24
N THR A 37 8.15 6.10 12.15
CA THR A 37 9.50 6.58 11.85
C THR A 37 10.52 5.54 12.27
N ILE A 38 11.35 5.06 11.34
CA ILE A 38 12.50 4.21 11.62
C ILE A 38 13.71 5.10 11.85
N LYS A 39 14.41 4.89 12.98
CA LYS A 39 15.67 5.58 13.28
C LYS A 39 16.82 4.60 13.22
N THR A 40 17.83 4.86 12.39
CA THR A 40 19.03 4.03 12.29
C THR A 40 20.21 4.86 11.82
N GLN A 41 21.39 4.62 12.39
CA GLN A 41 22.64 5.32 12.03
C GLN A 41 22.53 6.86 12.03
N GLY A 42 21.72 7.42 12.93
CA GLY A 42 21.49 8.87 13.01
C GLY A 42 20.55 9.45 11.95
N LEU A 43 19.96 8.61 11.09
CA LEU A 43 18.98 9.00 10.08
C LEU A 43 17.56 8.60 10.50
N GLU A 44 16.58 9.35 9.99
CA GLU A 44 15.15 9.10 10.24
C GLU A 44 14.40 8.86 8.93
N TYR A 45 13.58 7.81 8.90
CA TYR A 45 12.79 7.40 7.74
C TYR A 45 11.33 7.28 8.13
N ARG A 46 10.50 8.21 7.66
CA ARG A 46 9.04 8.14 7.79
C ARG A 46 8.49 7.15 6.76
N THR A 47 7.55 6.30 7.16
CA THR A 47 6.94 5.26 6.30
C THR A 47 5.62 4.77 6.90
N HIS A 48 5.03 3.73 6.31
CA HIS A 48 3.76 3.12 6.69
C HIS A 48 3.97 1.75 7.35
N ARG A 49 3.42 1.53 8.53
CA ARG A 49 3.57 0.26 9.28
C ARG A 49 3.01 -0.93 8.53
N ALA A 50 1.84 -0.77 7.92
CA ALA A 50 1.18 -1.84 7.18
C ALA A 50 2.01 -2.29 5.97
N VAL A 51 2.64 -1.35 5.26
CA VAL A 51 3.51 -1.64 4.13
C VAL A 51 4.75 -2.40 4.59
N LEU A 52 5.41 -1.95 5.66
CA LEU A 52 6.56 -2.66 6.23
C LEU A 52 6.23 -4.08 6.70
N ALA A 53 5.06 -4.28 7.31
CA ALA A 53 4.65 -5.59 7.81
C ALA A 53 4.28 -6.58 6.69
N ALA A 54 3.94 -6.08 5.50
CA ALA A 54 3.53 -6.89 4.35
C ALA A 54 4.72 -7.32 3.46
N CYS A 55 5.92 -6.78 3.69
CA CYS A 55 7.16 -7.10 2.97
C CYS A 55 8.11 -7.93 3.83
#